data_AF-K9DJ27-F1
#
_entry.id   AF-K9DJ27-F1
#
_cell.length_a   1.000
_cell.length_b   1.000
_cell.length_c   1.000
_cell.angle_alpha   90.00
_cell.angle_beta   90.00
_cell.angle_gamma   90.00
#
_symmetry.space_group_name_H-M   'P 1'
#
loop_
_entity.id
_entity.type
_entity.pdbx_description
1 polymer ?
#
loop_
_entity_poly.entity_id
_entity_poly.type
_entity_poly.pdbx_seq_one_letter_code
_entity_poly.pdbx_strand_id
1 'polypeptide(L)'
;MGYYLKTIPETDKNNYISGWYSLNASTNKEKAVDWHSLGHWYSKKENEILETTKYNPILKYKGIYYGELTFPIIKKVYIASHVRAILDIIYKTITTEKTQEQFNQLNFLKGDIYNFFPEEKDRQNIFSLLIEMQTKTNSIQLKNFIRNELPKEYYNYVYEGANYVYTE
;
A
#
# COMPACT_ATOMS: atom_id res chain seq x y z
N MET A 1 15.03 -28.27 -2.08
CA MET A 1 14.46 -27.70 -0.83
C MET A 1 13.16 -27.00 -1.22
N GLY A 2 12.03 -27.44 -0.68
CA GLY A 2 10.72 -26.88 -1.01
C GLY A 2 10.50 -25.49 -0.41
N TYR A 3 9.54 -24.75 -0.96
CA TYR A 3 9.00 -23.53 -0.36
C TYR A 3 7.69 -23.89 0.37
N TYR A 4 7.47 -23.32 1.55
CA TYR A 4 6.27 -23.49 2.36
C TYR A 4 5.46 -22.20 2.36
N LEU A 5 4.14 -22.31 2.29
CA LEU A 5 3.27 -21.14 2.49
C LEU A 5 3.43 -20.65 3.94
N LYS A 6 3.61 -19.34 4.12
CA LYS A 6 3.69 -18.74 5.46
C LYS A 6 2.37 -18.93 6.21
N THR A 7 2.47 -19.17 7.52
CA THR A 7 1.31 -19.29 8.39
C THR A 7 0.69 -17.90 8.58
N ILE A 8 -0.56 -17.75 8.16
CA ILE A 8 -1.29 -16.50 8.35
C ILE A 8 -1.70 -16.39 9.83
N PRO A 9 -1.29 -15.36 10.59
CA PRO A 9 -1.69 -15.19 11.97
C PRO A 9 -3.18 -14.79 12.10
N GLU A 10 -3.68 -14.69 13.33
CA GLU A 10 -4.96 -14.00 13.57
C GLU A 10 -4.82 -12.52 13.21
N THR A 11 -5.89 -11.93 12.68
CA THR A 11 -5.89 -10.55 12.19
C THR A 11 -7.08 -9.78 12.72
N ASP A 12 -6.89 -8.48 12.89
CA ASP A 12 -7.90 -7.50 13.31
C ASP A 12 -7.65 -6.15 12.59
N LYS A 13 -8.47 -5.13 12.84
CA LYS A 13 -8.31 -3.80 12.18
C LYS A 13 -7.00 -3.08 12.54
N ASN A 14 -6.34 -3.46 13.63
CA ASN A 14 -5.07 -2.91 14.09
C ASN A 14 -3.86 -3.79 13.72
N ASN A 15 -4.09 -5.02 13.26
CA ASN A 15 -3.11 -6.02 12.85
C ASN A 15 -3.65 -6.79 11.63
N TYR A 16 -3.40 -6.29 10.42
CA TYR A 16 -4.04 -6.78 9.20
C TYR A 16 -3.01 -7.11 8.12
N ILE A 17 -3.41 -7.87 7.09
CA ILE A 17 -2.55 -8.16 5.93
C ILE A 17 -2.52 -6.93 5.02
N SER A 18 -1.34 -6.46 4.63
CA SER A 18 -1.17 -5.31 3.75
C SER A 18 0.07 -5.40 2.87
N GLY A 19 0.36 -4.33 2.13
CA GLY A 19 1.49 -4.21 1.23
C GLY A 19 1.56 -5.34 0.22
N TRP A 20 2.78 -5.82 -0.07
CA TRP A 20 3.04 -6.83 -1.09
C TRP A 20 2.23 -8.12 -0.90
N TYR A 21 1.88 -8.48 0.33
CA TYR A 21 1.03 -9.64 0.59
C TYR A 21 -0.36 -9.42 0.00
N SER A 22 -0.98 -8.29 0.32
CA SER A 22 -2.34 -7.96 -0.13
C SER A 22 -2.42 -7.80 -1.64
N LEU A 23 -1.41 -7.18 -2.25
CA LEU A 23 -1.35 -6.91 -3.69
C LEU A 23 -1.21 -8.19 -4.52
N ASN A 24 -0.64 -9.24 -3.92
CA ASN A 24 -0.45 -10.55 -4.55
C ASN A 24 -1.45 -11.60 -4.05
N ALA A 25 -2.54 -11.18 -3.40
CA ALA A 25 -3.60 -12.07 -2.94
C ALA A 25 -4.92 -11.73 -3.64
N SER A 26 -5.73 -12.75 -3.89
CA SER A 26 -7.11 -12.54 -4.31
C SER A 26 -8.02 -12.66 -3.10
N THR A 27 -9.03 -11.81 -3.06
CA THR A 27 -10.08 -11.85 -2.07
C THR A 27 -11.45 -12.01 -2.75
N ASN A 28 -12.51 -12.07 -1.95
CA ASN A 28 -13.86 -11.96 -2.45
C ASN A 28 -14.23 -10.55 -2.97
N LYS A 29 -13.35 -9.54 -2.85
CA LYS A 29 -13.57 -8.16 -3.32
C LYS A 29 -12.59 -7.71 -4.40
N GLU A 30 -11.36 -8.19 -4.37
CA GLU A 30 -10.28 -7.75 -5.25
C GLU A 30 -9.55 -8.97 -5.81
N LYS A 31 -9.18 -8.91 -7.10
CA LYS A 31 -8.35 -9.94 -7.72
C LYS A 31 -6.89 -9.58 -7.55
N ALA A 32 -6.03 -10.56 -7.26
CA ALA A 32 -4.59 -10.34 -7.19
C ALA A 32 -4.09 -9.61 -8.45
N VAL A 33 -3.24 -8.62 -8.27
CA VAL A 33 -2.71 -7.80 -9.37
C VAL A 33 -1.32 -8.26 -9.84
N ASP A 34 -0.81 -9.37 -9.30
CA ASP A 34 0.52 -9.96 -9.60
C ASP A 34 1.62 -8.89 -9.74
N TRP A 35 1.66 -7.98 -8.76
CA TRP A 35 2.54 -6.83 -8.83
C TRP A 35 4.01 -7.26 -8.77
N HIS A 36 4.33 -8.32 -8.03
CA HIS A 36 5.69 -8.83 -7.85
C HIS A 36 5.68 -10.35 -7.64
N SER A 37 6.86 -10.95 -7.42
CA SER A 37 6.96 -12.39 -7.13
C SER A 37 6.08 -12.81 -5.95
N LEU A 38 5.28 -13.86 -6.16
CA LEU A 38 4.55 -14.59 -5.11
C LEU A 38 5.42 -15.02 -3.92
N GLY A 39 6.75 -14.98 -4.06
CA GLY A 39 7.73 -15.30 -3.03
C GLY A 39 7.51 -14.60 -1.68
N HIS A 40 6.78 -13.49 -1.62
CA HIS A 40 6.42 -12.87 -0.33
C HIS A 40 5.58 -13.82 0.55
N TRP A 41 4.65 -14.56 -0.04
CA TRP A 41 3.75 -15.50 0.64
C TRP A 41 4.40 -16.80 1.07
N TYR A 42 5.60 -17.11 0.54
CA TYR A 42 6.28 -18.38 0.78
C TYR A 42 7.60 -18.17 1.54
N SER A 43 8.05 -19.20 2.23
CA SER A 43 9.35 -19.23 2.91
C SER A 43 10.06 -20.56 2.71
N LYS A 44 11.39 -20.57 2.83
CA LYS A 44 12.17 -21.80 2.96
C LYS A 44 12.08 -22.42 4.36
N LYS A 45 11.59 -21.67 5.35
CA LYS A 45 11.37 -22.13 6.72
C LYS A 45 9.91 -22.56 6.86
N GLU A 46 9.72 -23.78 7.31
CA GLU A 46 8.40 -24.27 7.71
C GLU A 46 7.89 -23.47 8.91
N ASN A 47 6.57 -23.22 8.97
CA ASN A 47 5.91 -22.47 10.03
C ASN A 47 6.31 -20.99 10.18
N GLU A 48 7.00 -20.39 9.19
CA GLU A 48 7.23 -18.95 9.22
C GLU A 48 5.91 -18.18 9.18
N ILE A 49 5.73 -17.25 10.11
CA ILE A 49 4.50 -16.45 10.23
C ILE A 49 4.54 -15.30 9.23
N LEU A 50 3.41 -15.04 8.57
CA LEU A 50 3.25 -13.91 7.67
C LEU A 50 3.27 -12.59 8.44
N GLU A 51 4.04 -11.61 7.95
CA GLU A 51 4.12 -10.27 8.57
C GLU A 51 2.80 -9.50 8.37
N THR A 52 2.22 -9.03 9.47
CA THR A 52 1.05 -8.14 9.46
C THR A 52 1.47 -6.68 9.59
N THR A 53 0.63 -5.79 9.06
CA THR A 53 0.78 -4.35 9.20
C THR A 53 -0.01 -3.84 10.40
N LYS A 54 0.62 -2.93 11.16
CA LYS A 54 0.03 -2.26 12.32
C LYS A 54 -0.84 -1.08 11.90
N TYR A 55 -1.77 -0.70 12.77
CA TYR A 55 -2.59 0.50 12.62
C TYR A 55 -1.76 1.74 12.27
N ASN A 56 -2.20 2.47 11.24
CA ASN A 56 -1.64 3.76 10.83
C ASN A 56 -2.56 4.90 11.29
N PRO A 57 -2.13 5.80 12.20
CA PRO A 57 -2.99 6.86 12.73
C PRO A 57 -3.36 7.94 11.72
N ILE A 58 -2.60 8.09 10.63
CA ILE A 58 -2.89 9.05 9.56
C ILE A 58 -4.01 8.49 8.67
N LEU A 59 -3.83 7.26 8.17
CA LEU A 59 -4.80 6.62 7.27
C LEU A 59 -6.00 6.01 8.00
N LYS A 60 -5.91 5.87 9.33
CA LYS A 60 -6.91 5.26 10.20
C LYS A 60 -7.30 3.87 9.65
N TYR A 61 -8.60 3.60 9.56
CA TYR A 61 -9.15 2.34 9.02
C TYR A 61 -9.52 2.40 7.52
N LYS A 62 -9.20 3.49 6.81
CA LYS A 62 -9.56 3.64 5.38
C LYS A 62 -8.96 2.51 4.56
N GLY A 63 -9.81 1.81 3.81
CA GLY A 63 -9.39 0.71 2.94
C GLY A 63 -8.94 -0.56 3.67
N ILE A 64 -9.26 -0.76 4.95
CA ILE A 64 -9.12 -2.05 5.65
C ILE A 64 -10.49 -2.71 5.72
N TYR A 65 -10.59 -3.98 5.33
CA TYR A 65 -11.85 -4.73 5.42
C TYR A 65 -11.63 -6.16 5.91
N TYR A 66 -12.68 -6.73 6.51
CA TYR A 66 -12.75 -8.17 6.76
C TYR A 66 -13.24 -8.86 5.50
N GLY A 67 -12.49 -9.84 5.01
CA GLY A 67 -12.75 -10.52 3.76
C GLY A 67 -12.22 -11.95 3.77
N GLU A 68 -12.57 -12.69 2.73
CA GLU A 68 -12.05 -14.04 2.51
C GLU A 68 -10.97 -13.98 1.44
N LEU A 69 -9.76 -14.42 1.79
CA LEU A 69 -8.74 -14.75 0.80
C LEU A 69 -9.23 -15.93 -0.01
N THR A 70 -9.09 -15.87 -1.33
CA THR A 70 -9.37 -16.97 -2.27
C THR A 70 -8.10 -17.49 -2.93
N PHE A 71 -7.01 -16.71 -2.86
CA PHE A 71 -5.66 -17.08 -3.24
C PHE A 71 -4.66 -16.32 -2.37
N PRO A 72 -3.53 -16.92 -1.93
CA PRO A 72 -3.04 -18.28 -2.24
C PRO A 72 -3.68 -19.40 -1.40
N ILE A 73 -4.51 -19.04 -0.41
CA ILE A 73 -5.22 -19.98 0.46
C ILE A 73 -6.60 -19.42 0.81
N ILE A 74 -7.56 -20.30 1.08
CA ILE A 74 -8.88 -19.90 1.57
C ILE A 74 -8.81 -19.63 3.07
N LYS A 75 -8.92 -18.35 3.47
CA LYS A 75 -8.92 -17.94 4.88
C LYS A 75 -9.58 -16.58 5.06
N LYS A 76 -10.39 -16.41 6.12
CA LYS A 76 -10.97 -15.12 6.49
C LYS A 76 -10.01 -14.29 7.33
N VAL A 77 -9.80 -13.04 6.96
CA VAL A 77 -8.80 -12.14 7.55
C VAL A 77 -9.23 -10.68 7.45
N TYR A 78 -8.65 -9.81 8.28
CA TYR A 78 -8.58 -8.39 7.98
C TYR A 78 -7.42 -8.12 7.00
N ILE A 79 -7.74 -7.41 5.92
CA ILE A 79 -6.82 -7.16 4.82
C ILE A 79 -7.03 -5.76 4.24
N ALA A 80 -5.97 -5.19 3.69
CA ALA A 80 -6.01 -3.92 2.98
C ALA A 80 -6.64 -4.09 1.58
N SER A 81 -7.33 -3.06 1.13
CA SER A 81 -7.55 -2.82 -0.30
C SER A 81 -6.23 -2.56 -1.01
N HIS A 82 -6.16 -2.73 -2.33
CA HIS A 82 -4.94 -2.44 -3.07
C HIS A 82 -4.46 -1.00 -2.85
N VAL A 83 -5.38 -0.02 -2.91
CA VAL A 83 -5.07 1.39 -2.59
C VAL A 83 -4.41 1.50 -1.21
N ARG A 84 -5.00 0.87 -0.18
CA ARG A 84 -4.44 0.92 1.18
C ARG A 84 -3.09 0.20 1.28
N ALA A 85 -2.91 -0.92 0.58
CA ALA A 85 -1.67 -1.68 0.59
C ALA A 85 -0.48 -0.86 0.08
N ILE A 86 -0.68 -0.04 -0.95
CA ILE A 86 0.34 0.88 -1.48
C ILE A 86 0.69 1.95 -0.48
N LEU A 87 -0.34 2.57 0.10
CA LEU A 87 -0.14 3.62 1.09
C LEU A 87 0.59 3.09 2.31
N ASP A 88 0.35 1.85 2.72
CA ASP A 88 1.07 1.20 3.81
C ASP A 88 2.54 0.91 3.45
N ILE A 89 2.84 0.49 2.20
CA ILE A 89 4.23 0.35 1.72
C ILE A 89 4.93 1.70 1.78
N ILE A 90 4.35 2.73 1.16
CA ILE A 90 4.91 4.08 1.11
C ILE A 90 5.12 4.62 2.52
N TYR A 91 4.15 4.44 3.42
CA TYR A 91 4.26 4.89 4.81
C TYR A 91 5.39 4.19 5.55
N LYS A 92 5.50 2.86 5.44
CA LYS A 92 6.60 2.08 6.04
C LYS A 92 7.95 2.56 5.51
N THR A 93 8.04 2.84 4.21
CA THR A 93 9.24 3.38 3.58
C THR A 93 9.62 4.73 4.18
N ILE A 94 8.71 5.72 4.19
CA ILE A 94 9.04 7.09 4.63
C ILE A 94 9.23 7.26 6.15
N THR A 95 8.84 6.25 6.94
CA THR A 95 9.04 6.23 8.39
C THR A 95 10.33 5.51 8.81
N THR A 96 11.04 4.88 7.87
CA THR A 96 12.34 4.26 8.11
C THR A 96 13.43 5.34 8.23
N GLU A 97 14.36 5.27 9.18
CA GLU A 97 15.36 6.34 9.42
C GLU A 97 16.39 6.53 8.29
N LYS A 98 16.53 5.56 7.38
CA LYS A 98 17.58 5.52 6.36
C LYS A 98 17.15 6.15 5.05
N THR A 99 17.46 7.44 4.86
CA THR A 99 17.07 8.22 3.67
C THR A 99 17.38 7.55 2.32
N GLN A 100 18.53 6.88 2.16
CA GLN A 100 18.86 6.20 0.90
C GLN A 100 17.95 4.98 0.64
N GLU A 101 17.59 4.26 1.70
CA GLU A 101 16.66 3.14 1.61
C GLU A 101 15.25 3.63 1.26
N GLN A 102 14.83 4.76 1.84
CA GLN A 102 13.58 5.42 1.46
C GLN A 102 13.54 5.73 -0.03
N PHE A 103 14.58 6.39 -0.54
CA PHE A 103 14.68 6.77 -1.95
C PHE A 103 14.62 5.55 -2.88
N ASN A 104 15.39 4.50 -2.56
CA ASN A 104 15.40 3.28 -3.37
C ASN A 104 14.04 2.60 -3.40
N GLN A 105 13.40 2.42 -2.23
CA GLN A 105 12.08 1.78 -2.13
C GLN A 105 10.98 2.58 -2.83
N LEU A 106 10.97 3.92 -2.70
CA LEU A 106 10.01 4.76 -3.42
C LEU A 106 10.24 4.71 -4.93
N ASN A 107 11.49 4.66 -5.39
CA ASN A 107 11.77 4.51 -6.82
C ASN A 107 11.36 3.15 -7.38
N PHE A 108 11.35 2.09 -6.58
CA PHE A 108 10.82 0.80 -7.01
C PHE A 108 9.32 0.84 -7.31
N LEU A 109 8.59 1.80 -6.73
CA LEU A 109 7.16 2.01 -6.99
C LEU A 109 6.89 2.92 -8.19
N LYS A 110 7.93 3.38 -8.90
CA LYS A 110 7.79 4.38 -9.95
C LYS A 110 7.04 3.82 -11.16
N GLY A 111 5.96 4.49 -11.55
CA GLY A 111 5.05 4.12 -12.63
C GLY A 111 3.93 3.16 -12.19
N ASP A 112 4.04 2.57 -11.00
CA ASP A 112 3.10 1.56 -10.55
C ASP A 112 1.72 2.16 -10.25
N ILE A 113 1.65 3.38 -9.70
CA ILE A 113 0.34 3.97 -9.38
C ILE A 113 -0.49 4.16 -10.65
N TYR A 114 0.11 4.58 -11.76
CA TYR A 114 -0.59 4.70 -13.04
C TYR A 114 -0.91 3.35 -13.67
N ASN A 115 -0.01 2.36 -13.55
CA ASN A 115 -0.23 1.04 -14.12
C ASN A 115 -1.38 0.27 -13.43
N PHE A 116 -1.49 0.39 -12.10
CA PHE A 116 -2.49 -0.36 -11.31
C PHE A 116 -3.81 0.39 -11.14
N PHE A 117 -3.79 1.71 -11.20
CA PHE A 117 -4.98 2.56 -11.08
C PHE A 117 -5.13 3.39 -12.35
N PRO A 118 -5.54 2.77 -13.47
CA PRO A 118 -5.72 3.47 -14.74
C PRO A 118 -6.88 4.48 -14.68
N GLU A 119 -7.83 4.26 -13.77
CA GLU A 119 -8.94 5.17 -13.52
C GLU A 119 -8.47 6.44 -12.80
N GLU A 120 -8.77 7.60 -13.38
CA GLU A 120 -8.37 8.89 -12.83
C GLU A 120 -8.90 9.11 -11.40
N LYS A 121 -10.14 8.70 -11.13
CA LYS A 121 -10.75 8.81 -9.81
C LYS A 121 -9.97 8.07 -8.72
N ASP A 122 -9.40 6.91 -9.03
CA ASP A 122 -8.61 6.14 -8.07
C ASP A 122 -7.29 6.84 -7.77
N ARG A 123 -6.63 7.40 -8.80
CA ARG A 123 -5.41 8.19 -8.62
C ARG A 123 -5.65 9.47 -7.83
N GLN A 124 -6.75 10.17 -8.04
CA GLN A 124 -7.13 11.35 -7.25
C GLN A 124 -7.34 11.01 -5.76
N ASN A 125 -7.95 9.86 -5.47
CA ASN A 125 -8.10 9.36 -4.11
C ASN A 125 -6.75 8.99 -3.48
N ILE A 126 -5.88 8.28 -4.22
CA ILE A 126 -4.52 7.96 -3.78
C ILE A 126 -3.73 9.26 -3.51
N PHE A 127 -3.76 10.22 -4.45
CA PHE A 127 -3.10 11.51 -4.31
C PHE A 127 -3.52 12.23 -3.03
N SER A 128 -4.82 12.35 -2.78
CA SER A 128 -5.34 13.00 -1.58
C SER A 128 -4.80 12.37 -0.29
N LEU A 129 -4.74 11.04 -0.23
CA LEU A 129 -4.21 10.29 0.92
C LEU A 129 -2.69 10.44 1.04
N LEU A 130 -1.96 10.46 -0.07
CA LEU A 130 -0.53 10.70 -0.09
C LEU A 130 -0.18 12.09 0.41
N ILE A 131 -0.95 13.12 0.07
CA ILE A 131 -0.67 14.45 0.62
C ILE A 131 -1.09 14.55 2.09
N GLU A 132 -2.16 13.89 2.53
CA GLU A 132 -2.48 13.77 3.96
C GLU A 132 -1.27 13.20 4.74
N MET A 133 -0.67 12.13 4.21
CA MET A 133 0.56 11.53 4.74
C MET A 133 1.75 12.48 4.68
N GLN A 134 2.00 13.14 3.54
CA GLN A 134 3.11 14.06 3.35
C GLN A 134 3.03 15.24 4.33
N THR A 135 1.84 15.81 4.52
CA THR A 135 1.61 16.94 5.44
C THR A 135 1.84 16.53 6.89
N LYS A 136 1.35 15.35 7.30
CA LYS A 136 1.49 14.87 8.68
C LYS A 136 2.91 14.42 9.03
N THR A 137 3.68 13.95 8.05
CA THR A 137 5.06 13.47 8.25
C THR A 137 6.12 14.51 7.92
N ASN A 138 5.75 15.57 7.20
CA ASN A 138 6.67 16.55 6.60
C ASN A 138 7.80 15.91 5.77
N SER A 139 7.53 14.75 5.14
CA SER A 139 8.53 13.99 4.37
C SER A 139 8.82 14.65 3.02
N ILE A 140 10.08 15.08 2.83
CA ILE A 140 10.57 15.64 1.56
C ILE A 140 10.64 14.54 0.49
N GLN A 141 11.02 13.32 0.87
CA GLN A 141 11.10 12.15 -0.01
C GLN A 141 9.72 11.81 -0.55
N LEU A 142 8.69 11.81 0.31
CA LEU A 142 7.31 11.61 -0.12
C LEU A 142 6.85 12.71 -1.07
N LYS A 143 7.13 13.98 -0.75
CA LYS A 143 6.79 15.11 -1.63
C LYS A 143 7.39 14.95 -3.03
N ASN A 144 8.67 14.57 -3.11
CA ASN A 144 9.36 14.33 -4.38
C ASN A 144 8.80 13.12 -5.12
N PHE A 145 8.48 12.04 -4.40
CA PHE A 145 7.82 10.86 -4.98
C PHE A 145 6.48 11.24 -5.60
N ILE A 146 5.59 11.93 -4.87
CA ILE A 146 4.27 12.34 -5.38
C ILE A 146 4.42 13.19 -6.64
N ARG A 147 5.33 14.19 -6.63
CA ARG A 147 5.58 15.05 -7.79
C ARG A 147 6.01 14.27 -9.03
N ASN A 148 6.80 13.20 -8.86
CA ASN A 148 7.32 12.40 -9.97
C ASN A 148 6.32 11.33 -10.43
N GLU A 149 5.59 10.73 -9.49
CA GLU A 149 4.71 9.60 -9.72
C GLU A 149 3.32 10.03 -10.18
N LEU A 150 2.83 11.16 -9.69
CA LEU A 150 1.51 11.73 -9.97
C LEU A 150 1.65 13.19 -10.44
N PRO A 151 2.39 13.47 -11.54
CA PRO A 151 2.69 14.84 -11.95
C PRO A 151 1.43 15.62 -12.36
N LYS A 152 0.48 14.98 -13.06
CA LYS A 152 -0.79 15.61 -13.44
C LYS A 152 -1.54 16.07 -12.19
N GLU A 153 -1.71 15.16 -11.23
CA GLU A 153 -2.41 15.45 -9.97
C GLU A 153 -1.60 16.43 -9.09
N TYR A 154 -0.27 16.39 -9.12
CA TYR A 154 0.55 17.29 -8.30
C TYR A 154 0.52 18.76 -8.80
N TYR A 155 0.51 18.98 -10.11
CA TYR A 155 0.54 20.34 -10.67
C TYR A 155 -0.85 20.95 -10.91
N ASN A 156 -1.89 20.11 -11.06
CA ASN A 156 -3.25 20.57 -11.34
C ASN A 156 -4.16 20.61 -10.10
N TYR A 157 -3.61 20.48 -8.89
CA TYR A 157 -4.37 20.60 -7.65
C TYR A 157 -3.80 21.71 -6.77
N VAL A 158 -4.66 22.62 -6.34
CA VAL A 158 -4.32 23.69 -5.38
C VAL A 158 -4.75 23.25 -3.97
N TYR A 159 -3.88 23.45 -2.99
CA TYR A 159 -4.18 23.18 -1.59
C TYR A 159 -5.05 24.30 -1.01
N GLU A 160 -6.35 24.05 -0.86
CA GLU A 160 -7.28 24.97 -0.21
C GLU A 160 -7.68 24.45 1.17
N GLY A 161 -6.88 24.82 2.19
CA GLY A 161 -7.29 24.88 3.59
C GLY A 161 -7.65 23.57 4.31
N ALA A 162 -7.69 22.43 3.61
CA ALA A 162 -7.82 21.04 4.09
C ALA A 162 -8.15 20.07 2.94
N ASN A 163 -8.53 20.59 1.76
CA ASN A 163 -8.97 19.80 0.61
C ASN A 163 -8.10 20.09 -0.61
N TYR A 164 -7.91 19.06 -1.44
CA TYR A 164 -7.29 19.17 -2.76
C TYR A 164 -8.39 19.42 -3.77
N VAL A 165 -8.42 20.61 -4.37
CA VAL A 165 -9.41 20.98 -5.40
C VAL A 165 -8.73 20.90 -6.77
N TYR A 166 -9.34 20.18 -7.70
CA TYR A 166 -8.88 20.06 -9.08
C TYR A 166 -9.05 21.40 -9.79
N THR A 167 -7.97 21.90 -10.38
CA THR A 167 -8.01 23.06 -11.28
C THR A 167 -7.67 22.53 -12.68
N GLU A 168 -8.65 22.62 -13.60
CA GLU A 168 -8.45 22.27 -15.03
C GLU A 168 -7.30 23.05 -15.68
#